data_AF-A0A5R9F4C2-F1
#
_entry.id   AF-A0A5R9F4C2-F1
#
_cell.length_a   1.000
_cell.length_b   1.000
_cell.length_c   1.000
_cell.angle_alpha   90.00
_cell.angle_beta   90.00
_cell.angle_gamma   90.00
#
_symmetry.space_group_name_H-M   'P 1'
#
loop_
_entity.id
_entity.type
_entity.pdbx_description
1 polymer ?
#
loop_
_entity_poly.entity_id
_entity_poly.type
_entity_poly.pdbx_seq_one_letter_code
_entity_poly.pdbx_strand_id
1 'polypeptide(L)' 'MTKAKVNDVVEFDGIKGKVISVLNNTVIVDTEGFENSFQPEEPKQVLAHDEYKVVNK' A
#
# COMPACT_ATOMS: atom_id res chain seq x y z
N MET A 1 -6.78 13.12 5.47
CA MET A 1 -6.04 12.00 4.85
C MET A 1 -6.55 11.83 3.43
N THR A 2 -5.67 11.75 2.44
CA THR A 2 -6.06 11.48 1.05
C THR A 2 -6.29 9.98 0.92
N LYS A 3 -7.53 9.54 0.65
CA LYS A 3 -7.79 8.12 0.40
C LYS A 3 -7.05 7.69 -0.88
N ALA A 4 -6.27 6.62 -0.79
CA ALA A 4 -5.63 6.02 -1.96
C ALA A 4 -6.69 5.46 -2.92
N LYS A 5 -6.36 5.45 -4.20
CA LYS A 5 -7.14 4.83 -5.27
C LYS A 5 -6.45 3.57 -5.76
N VAL A 6 -7.20 2.73 -6.49
CA VAL A 6 -6.60 1.61 -7.21
C VAL A 6 -5.56 2.14 -8.19
N ASN A 7 -4.39 1.50 -8.21
CA ASN A 7 -3.14 1.87 -8.87
C ASN A 7 -2.28 2.95 -8.22
N ASP A 8 -2.73 3.61 -7.15
CA ASP A 8 -1.85 4.52 -6.39
C ASP A 8 -0.70 3.71 -5.77
N VAL A 9 0.46 4.36 -5.60
CA VAL A 9 1.56 3.79 -4.82
C VAL A 9 1.51 4.39 -3.42
N VAL A 10 1.52 3.53 -2.42
CA VAL A 10 1.53 3.90 -1.00
C VAL A 10 2.81 3.41 -0.34
N GLU A 11 3.22 4.11 0.70
CA GLU A 11 4.33 3.75 1.58
C GLU A 11 3.80 3.57 3.00
N PHE A 12 4.18 2.47 3.64
CA PHE A 12 3.81 2.08 5.01
C PHE A 12 5.00 1.36 5.63
N ASP A 13 5.40 1.70 6.86
CA ASP A 13 6.57 1.12 7.54
C ASP A 13 7.85 1.05 6.69
N GLY A 14 8.05 2.02 5.78
CA GLY A 14 9.19 2.04 4.85
C GLY A 14 9.09 1.06 3.67
N ILE A 15 7.97 0.35 3.54
CA ILE A 15 7.62 -0.54 2.44
C ILE A 15 6.72 0.20 1.46
N LYS A 16 7.04 0.12 0.18
CA LYS A 16 6.24 0.63 -0.91
C LYS A 16 5.45 -0.50 -1.55
N GLY A 17 4.22 -0.18 -1.93
CA GLY A 17 3.40 -1.08 -2.71
C GLY A 17 2.32 -0.35 -3.48
N LYS A 18 1.73 -1.05 -4.43
CA LYS A 18 0.68 -0.55 -5.31
C LYS A 18 -0.68 -0.99 -4.80
N VAL A 19 -1.61 -0.06 -4.67
CA VAL A 19 -2.97 -0.36 -4.26
C VAL A 19 -3.68 -1.14 -5.37
N ILE A 20 -4.12 -2.35 -5.06
CA ILE A 20 -4.88 -3.20 -5.99
C ILE A 20 -6.38 -3.19 -5.68
N SER A 21 -6.78 -2.86 -4.46
CA SER A 21 -8.18 -2.74 -4.07
C SER A 21 -8.38 -1.72 -2.95
N VAL A 22 -9.53 -1.04 -2.95
CA VAL A 22 -9.91 -0.07 -1.92
C VAL A 22 -11.24 -0.52 -1.32
N LEU A 23 -11.23 -0.75 -0.01
CA LEU A 23 -12.40 -1.08 0.79
C LEU A 23 -12.85 0.17 1.57
N ASN A 24 -13.98 0.09 2.28
CA ASN A 24 -14.56 1.26 2.97
C ASN A 24 -13.61 1.90 4.01
N ASN A 25 -12.78 1.09 4.67
CA ASN A 25 -11.88 1.54 5.74
C ASN A 25 -10.42 1.07 5.59
N THR A 26 -10.14 0.23 4.59
CA THR A 26 -8.82 -0.36 4.36
C THR A 26 -8.51 -0.38 2.87
N VAL A 27 -7.24 -0.61 2.54
CA VAL A 27 -6.76 -0.84 1.18
C VAL A 27 -5.99 -2.14 1.13
N ILE A 28 -6.02 -2.80 -0.02
CA ILE A 28 -5.17 -3.94 -0.31
C ILE A 28 -4.04 -3.45 -1.19
N VAL A 29 -2.82 -3.66 -0.72
CA VAL A 29 -1.59 -3.21 -1.35
C VAL A 29 -0.80 -4.43 -1.78
N ASP A 30 -0.31 -4.40 -3.00
CA ASP A 30 0.61 -5.38 -3.56
C ASP A 30 2.02 -4.80 -3.57
N THR A 31 2.93 -5.42 -2.82
CA THR A 31 4.33 -5.02 -2.69
C THR A 31 5.23 -5.75 -3.67
N GLU A 32 4.69 -6.65 -4.50
CA GLU A 32 5.46 -7.40 -5.49
C GLU A 32 6.04 -6.44 -6.54
N GLY A 33 7.32 -6.61 -6.85
CA GLY A 33 8.01 -5.77 -7.84
C GLY A 33 8.48 -4.40 -7.31
N PHE A 34 8.31 -4.09 -6.03
CA PHE A 34 8.94 -2.93 -5.40
C PHE A 34 10.27 -3.33 -4.73
N GLU A 35 11.32 -2.53 -4.97
CA GLU A 35 12.58 -2.64 -4.24
C GLU A 35 12.42 -2.09 -2.83
N ASN A 36 11.91 -2.94 -1.94
CA ASN A 36 11.80 -2.65 -0.52
C ASN A 36 13.00 -3.22 0.22
N SER A 37 13.54 -2.47 1.18
CA SER A 37 14.63 -2.95 2.05
C SER A 37 14.20 -4.15 2.91
N PHE A 38 12.89 -4.29 3.13
CA PHE A 38 12.27 -5.41 3.79
C PHE A 38 11.06 -5.86 2.97
N GLN A 39 11.03 -7.13 2.57
CA GLN A 39 9.87 -7.71 1.89
C GLN A 39 9.00 -8.44 2.91
N PRO A 40 7.70 -8.14 2.98
CA PRO A 40 6.79 -8.90 3.84
C PRO A 40 6.69 -10.35 3.37
N GLU A 41 6.40 -11.27 4.30
CA GLU A 41 6.23 -12.70 3.98
C GLU A 41 5.10 -12.93 2.96
N GLU A 42 4.06 -12.08 3.00
CA GLU A 42 2.99 -12.05 2.01
C GLU A 42 3.09 -10.79 1.13
N PRO A 43 3.11 -10.92 -0.20
CA PRO A 43 3.20 -9.77 -1.11
C PRO A 43 1.97 -8.87 -1.06
N LYS A 44 0.85 -9.36 -0.50
CA LYS A 44 -0.40 -8.60 -0.38
C LYS A 44 -0.63 -8.24 1.07
N GLN A 45 -0.74 -6.94 1.33
CA GLN A 45 -0.93 -6.38 2.66
C GLN A 45 -2.27 -5.65 2.73
N VAL A 46 -2.98 -5.80 3.85
CA VAL A 46 -4.22 -5.06 4.12
C VAL A 46 -3.89 -3.96 5.11
N LEU A 47 -4.09 -2.70 4.71
CA LEU A 47 -3.72 -1.53 5.50
C LEU A 47 -4.94 -0.66 5.79
N ALA A 48 -5.07 -0.15 7.01
CA ALA A 48 -6.03 0.89 7.32
C ALA A 48 -5.63 2.24 6.72
N HIS A 49 -6.58 3.16 6.56
CA HIS A 49 -6.34 4.48 5.95
C HIS A 49 -5.35 5.36 6.73
N ASP A 50 -5.11 5.06 8.00
CA ASP A 50 -4.16 5.72 8.88
C ASP A 50 -2.76 5.09 8.90
N GLU A 51 -2.60 3.89 8.31
CA GLU A 51 -1.35 3.12 8.33
C GLU A 51 -0.47 3.35 7.09
N TYR A 52 -0.92 4.16 6.12
CA TYR A 52 -0.16 4.40 4.89
C TYR A 52 -0.15 5.86 4.45
N LYS A 53 0.82 6.18 3.59
CA LYS A 53 0.92 7.46 2.91
C LYS A 53 0.95 7.26 1.40
N VAL A 54 0.08 7.95 0.67
CA VAL A 54 0.13 7.97 -0.80
C VAL A 54 1.39 8.73 -1.24
N VAL A 55 2.28 8.05 -1.96
CA VAL A 55 3.55 8.60 -2.45
C VAL A 55 3.56 8.82 -3.96
N ASN A 56 2.63 8.20 -4.71
CA ASN A 56 2.42 8.47 -6.12
C ASN A 56 0.94 8.30 -6.51
N LYS A 57 0.44 9.14 -7.43
CA LYS A 57 -0.94 9.18 -7.92
C LYS A 57 -1.01 8.98 -9.44
#